data_AF-A0A3D3RH86-F1
#
_entry.id   AF-A0A3D3RH86-F1
#
_cell.length_a   1.000
_cell.length_b   1.000
_cell.length_c   1.000
_cell.angle_alpha   90.00
_cell.angle_beta   90.00
_cell.angle_gamma   90.00
#
_symmetry.space_group_name_H-M   'P 1'
#
loop_
_entity.id
_entity.type
_entity.pdbx_description
1 polymer ?
#
loop_
_entity_poly.entity_id
_entity_poly.type
_entity_poly.pdbx_seq_one_letter_code
_entity_poly.pdbx_strand_id
1 'polypeptide(L)'
;SRKEKNQGYAECYIGAAYARLGDTEKAKEQFEKGISLGNEEGYHYLSRMYYELGDYDKAIENELSYMEKREPDGTSYMVLAKSYCKAGQYKKALQAIADGIALDDSQKQELLFEEIVIYEQKLDFDTAYKKCLTYVANYPEDETAKQELEFLETR
;
A
#
# COMPACT_ATOMS: atom_id res chain seq x y z
N SER A 1 13.19 -25.21 8.68
CA SER A 1 12.43 -26.04 9.64
C SER A 1 11.26 -25.22 10.21
N ARG A 2 10.21 -25.87 10.75
CA ARG A 2 9.09 -25.14 11.39
C ARG A 2 9.55 -24.21 12.52
N LYS A 3 10.62 -24.59 13.23
CA LYS A 3 11.24 -23.80 14.29
C LYS A 3 11.87 -22.51 13.77
N GLU A 4 12.62 -22.59 12.66
CA GLU A 4 13.21 -21.40 12.01
C GLU A 4 12.12 -20.45 11.50
N LYS A 5 11.06 -20.98 10.87
CA LYS A 5 9.95 -20.12 10.41
C LYS A 5 9.26 -19.39 11.56
N ASN A 6 9.00 -20.07 12.67
CA ASN A 6 8.46 -19.44 13.89
C ASN A 6 9.41 -18.36 14.45
N GLN A 7 10.71 -18.60 14.40
CA GLN A 7 11.69 -17.59 14.77
C GLN A 7 11.64 -16.41 13.79
N GLY A 8 11.49 -16.64 12.48
CA GLY A 8 11.33 -15.59 11.49
C GLY A 8 10.13 -14.67 11.75
N TYR A 9 9.01 -15.21 12.21
CA TYR A 9 7.88 -14.40 12.68
C TYR A 9 8.26 -13.54 13.90
N ALA A 10 8.96 -14.11 14.88
CA ALA A 10 9.40 -13.37 16.06
C ALA A 10 10.33 -12.20 15.70
N GLU A 11 11.31 -12.41 14.80
CA GLU A 11 12.18 -11.32 14.34
C GLU A 11 11.36 -10.22 13.64
N CYS A 12 10.38 -10.57 12.80
CA CYS A 12 9.53 -9.55 12.16
C CYS A 12 8.67 -8.77 13.17
N TYR A 13 8.18 -9.40 14.24
CA TYR A 13 7.46 -8.68 15.29
C TYR A 13 8.37 -7.71 16.06
N ILE A 14 9.62 -8.09 16.31
CA ILE A 14 10.62 -7.20 16.92
C ILE A 14 10.93 -6.05 15.96
N GLY A 15 11.09 -6.32 14.67
CA GLY A 15 11.29 -5.30 13.64
C GLY A 15 10.14 -4.28 13.60
N ALA A 16 8.89 -4.76 13.65
CA ALA A 16 7.72 -3.90 13.68
C ALA A 16 7.66 -3.04 14.96
N ALA A 17 8.11 -3.58 16.10
CA ALA A 17 8.23 -2.81 17.34
C ALA A 17 9.29 -1.70 17.21
N TYR A 18 10.47 -2.00 16.65
CA TYR A 18 11.50 -0.97 16.40
C TYR A 18 11.02 0.09 15.40
N ALA A 19 10.32 -0.29 14.34
CA ALA A 19 9.75 0.66 13.37
C ALA A 19 8.78 1.63 14.05
N ARG A 20 7.91 1.14 14.94
CA ARG A 20 6.99 1.99 15.73
C ARG A 20 7.72 2.92 16.70
N LEU A 21 8.92 2.55 17.15
CA LEU A 21 9.77 3.39 18.00
C LEU A 21 10.62 4.37 17.19
N GLY A 22 10.55 4.34 15.86
CA GLY A 22 11.38 5.16 14.97
C GLY A 22 12.82 4.67 14.82
N ASP A 23 13.17 3.50 15.37
CA ASP A 23 14.50 2.90 15.20
C ASP A 23 14.54 2.10 13.90
N THR A 24 14.64 2.82 12.79
CA THR A 24 14.57 2.28 11.44
C THR A 24 15.70 1.29 11.14
N GLU A 25 16.91 1.53 11.63
CA GLU A 25 18.05 0.65 11.38
C GLU A 25 17.83 -0.73 12.02
N LYS A 26 17.41 -0.77 13.29
CA LYS A 26 17.10 -2.04 13.95
C LYS A 26 15.88 -2.70 13.35
N ALA A 27 14.86 -1.92 12.97
CA ALA A 27 13.68 -2.46 12.30
C ALA A 27 14.08 -3.23 11.04
N LYS A 28 14.89 -2.61 10.18
CA LYS A 28 15.42 -3.22 8.96
C LYS A 28 16.19 -4.51 9.26
N GLU A 29 17.13 -4.47 10.20
CA GLU A 29 17.93 -5.65 10.57
C GLU A 29 17.04 -6.84 10.97
N GLN A 30 16.02 -6.59 11.80
CA GLN A 30 15.14 -7.66 12.25
C GLN A 30 14.22 -8.18 11.15
N PHE A 31 13.75 -7.32 10.23
CA PHE A 31 12.99 -7.78 9.07
C PHE A 31 13.85 -8.64 8.14
N GLU A 32 15.07 -8.21 7.81
CA GLU A 32 16.02 -8.98 6.98
C GLU A 32 16.37 -10.33 7.61
N LYS A 33 16.56 -10.35 8.93
CA LYS A 33 16.75 -11.60 9.68
C LYS A 33 15.52 -12.49 9.61
N GLY A 34 14.32 -11.94 9.76
CA GLY A 34 13.05 -12.66 9.62
C GLY A 34 12.89 -13.32 8.24
N ILE A 35 13.25 -12.58 7.19
CA ILE A 35 13.28 -13.08 5.81
C ILE A 35 14.28 -14.24 5.67
N SER A 36 15.49 -14.10 6.22
CA SER A 36 16.53 -15.15 6.15
C SER A 36 16.09 -16.46 6.83
N LEU A 37 15.17 -16.37 7.79
CA LEU A 37 14.59 -17.48 8.53
C LEU A 37 13.31 -18.06 7.86
N GLY A 38 12.94 -17.54 6.69
CA GLY A 38 11.82 -18.02 5.89
C GLY A 38 10.47 -17.41 6.24
N ASN A 39 10.44 -16.22 6.86
CA ASN A 39 9.22 -15.43 6.95
C ASN A 39 9.19 -14.35 5.85
N GLU A 40 8.48 -14.65 4.76
CA GLU A 40 8.40 -13.75 3.61
C GLU A 40 7.60 -12.46 3.90
N GLU A 41 6.82 -12.40 4.99
CA GLU A 41 6.15 -11.16 5.42
C GLU A 41 7.14 -10.03 5.74
N GLY A 42 8.39 -10.36 6.05
CA GLY A 42 9.45 -9.37 6.24
C GLY A 42 9.61 -8.43 5.04
N TYR A 43 9.35 -8.90 3.82
CA TYR A 43 9.38 -8.04 2.63
C TYR A 43 8.27 -6.98 2.67
N HIS A 44 7.04 -7.35 3.02
CA HIS A 44 5.94 -6.39 3.17
C HIS A 44 6.21 -5.37 4.28
N TYR A 45 6.81 -5.81 5.39
CA TYR A 45 7.22 -4.88 6.46
C TYR A 45 8.32 -3.91 6.02
N LEU A 46 9.34 -4.39 5.29
CA LEU A 46 10.38 -3.52 4.71
C LEU A 46 9.78 -2.54 3.71
N SER A 47 8.86 -3.00 2.85
CA SER A 47 8.15 -2.17 1.88
C SER A 47 7.47 -0.98 2.55
N ARG A 48 6.64 -1.25 3.57
CA ARG A 48 5.96 -0.21 4.36
C ARG A 48 6.94 0.71 5.07
N MET A 49 8.00 0.17 5.66
CA MET A 49 9.03 0.98 6.31
C MET A 49 9.70 1.94 5.31
N TYR A 50 10.10 1.46 4.13
CA TYR A 50 10.71 2.32 3.10
C TYR A 50 9.73 3.35 2.55
N TYR A 51 8.44 3.02 2.43
CA TYR A 51 7.40 3.98 2.07
C TYR A 51 7.34 5.15 3.07
N GLU A 52 7.34 4.87 4.38
CA GLU A 52 7.34 5.91 5.42
C GLU A 52 8.63 6.75 5.42
N LEU A 53 9.76 6.18 5.00
CA LEU A 53 11.02 6.90 4.84
C LEU A 53 11.10 7.74 3.56
N GLY A 54 10.12 7.60 2.66
CA GLY A 54 10.12 8.25 1.35
C GLY A 54 11.01 7.56 0.31
N ASP A 55 11.59 6.40 0.61
CA ASP A 55 12.36 5.60 -0.35
C ASP A 55 11.41 4.69 -1.13
N TYR A 56 10.63 5.32 -2.02
CA TYR A 56 9.55 4.65 -2.74
C TYR A 56 10.04 3.55 -3.69
N ASP A 57 11.25 3.67 -4.23
CA ASP A 57 11.83 2.64 -5.10
C ASP A 57 12.10 1.35 -4.32
N LYS A 58 12.67 1.45 -3.11
CA LYS A 58 12.82 0.27 -2.24
C LYS A 58 11.50 -0.25 -1.71
N ALA A 59 10.51 0.61 -1.49
CA ALA A 59 9.17 0.18 -1.11
C ALA A 59 8.58 -0.73 -2.20
N ILE A 60 8.64 -0.28 -3.47
CA ILE A 60 8.20 -1.04 -4.65
C ILE A 60 8.96 -2.37 -4.76
N GLU A 61 10.30 -2.35 -4.68
CA GLU A 61 11.12 -3.56 -4.80
C GLU A 61 10.74 -4.63 -3.76
N ASN A 62 10.56 -4.21 -2.51
CA ASN A 62 10.20 -5.12 -1.42
C ASN A 62 8.75 -5.62 -1.55
N GLU A 63 7.80 -4.77 -1.95
CA GLU A 63 6.41 -5.21 -2.15
C GLU A 63 6.31 -6.21 -3.29
N LEU A 64 7.00 -5.98 -4.42
CA LEU A 64 7.05 -6.94 -5.52
C LEU A 64 7.67 -8.27 -5.07
N SER A 65 8.75 -8.22 -4.28
CA SER A 65 9.36 -9.43 -3.71
C SER A 65 8.41 -10.19 -2.77
N TYR A 66 7.55 -9.48 -2.05
CA TYR A 66 6.49 -10.06 -1.23
C TYR A 66 5.44 -10.77 -2.11
N MET A 67 4.93 -10.09 -3.13
CA MET A 67 3.90 -10.59 -4.06
C MET A 67 4.40 -11.74 -4.96
N GLU A 68 5.71 -11.85 -5.20
CA GLU A 68 6.29 -13.02 -5.88
C GLU A 68 6.30 -14.27 -5.00
N LYS A 69 6.37 -14.09 -3.68
CA LYS A 69 6.51 -15.18 -2.71
C LYS A 69 5.19 -15.58 -2.06
N ARG A 70 4.20 -14.69 -2.07
CA ARG A 70 2.89 -14.89 -1.47
C ARG A 70 1.80 -14.42 -2.42
N GLU A 71 0.64 -15.05 -2.30
CA GLU A 71 -0.54 -14.60 -3.02
C GLU A 71 -0.90 -13.16 -2.59
N PRO A 72 -0.90 -12.20 -3.53
CA PRO A 72 -1.21 -10.82 -3.21
C PRO A 72 -2.70 -10.65 -2.90
N ASP A 73 -3.00 -9.73 -1.99
CA ASP A 73 -4.33 -9.27 -1.64
C ASP A 73 -4.50 -7.78 -1.97
N GLY A 74 -5.69 -7.22 -1.75
CA GLY A 74 -5.96 -5.81 -1.97
C GLY A 74 -5.04 -4.89 -1.15
N THR A 75 -4.58 -5.32 0.02
CA THR A 75 -3.60 -4.57 0.84
C THR A 75 -2.24 -4.48 0.14
N SER A 76 -1.79 -5.58 -0.47
CA SER A 76 -0.53 -5.64 -1.21
C SER A 76 -0.57 -4.68 -2.41
N TYR A 77 -1.66 -4.70 -3.17
CA TYR A 77 -1.89 -3.77 -4.28
C TYR A 77 -2.01 -2.32 -3.83
N MET A 78 -2.63 -2.05 -2.68
CA MET A 78 -2.72 -0.71 -2.09
C MET A 78 -1.34 -0.13 -1.79
N VAL A 79 -0.46 -0.91 -1.14
CA VAL A 79 0.91 -0.47 -0.82
C VAL A 79 1.71 -0.21 -2.09
N LEU A 80 1.58 -1.09 -3.09
CA LEU A 80 2.26 -0.93 -4.37
C LEU A 80 1.76 0.31 -5.13
N ALA A 81 0.44 0.53 -5.17
CA ALA A 81 -0.17 1.69 -5.82
C ALA A 81 0.29 3.01 -5.18
N LYS A 82 0.25 3.10 -3.85
CA LYS A 82 0.73 4.27 -3.09
C LYS A 82 2.21 4.55 -3.37
N SER A 83 3.03 3.50 -3.34
CA SER A 83 4.47 3.64 -3.58
C SER A 83 4.76 4.11 -5.02
N TYR A 84 4.08 3.55 -6.02
CA TYR A 84 4.18 4.03 -7.41
C TYR A 84 3.69 5.47 -7.57
N CYS A 85 2.60 5.85 -6.91
CA CYS A 85 2.05 7.20 -6.97
C CYS A 85 3.06 8.22 -6.43
N LYS A 86 3.63 7.95 -5.24
CA LYS A 86 4.64 8.81 -4.63
C LYS A 86 5.95 8.88 -5.41
N ALA A 87 6.29 7.82 -6.15
CA ALA A 87 7.41 7.82 -7.11
C ALA A 87 7.07 8.54 -8.45
N GLY A 88 5.87 9.12 -8.61
CA GLY A 88 5.42 9.76 -9.85
C GLY A 88 5.07 8.78 -10.98
N GLN A 89 5.02 7.48 -10.70
CA GLN A 89 4.73 6.41 -11.65
C GLN A 89 3.21 6.16 -11.76
N TYR A 90 2.43 7.21 -12.03
CA TYR A 90 0.96 7.17 -11.98
C TYR A 90 0.32 6.05 -12.82
N LYS A 91 0.86 5.74 -14.00
CA LYS A 91 0.34 4.65 -14.84
C LYS A 91 0.43 3.29 -14.14
N LYS A 92 1.55 3.02 -13.45
CA LYS A 92 1.72 1.77 -12.70
C LYS A 92 0.88 1.78 -11.42
N ALA A 93 0.74 2.94 -10.77
CA ALA A 93 -0.14 3.09 -9.61
C ALA A 93 -1.59 2.71 -9.97
N LEU A 94 -2.13 3.27 -11.05
CA LEU A 94 -3.48 2.96 -11.52
C LEU A 94 -3.64 1.50 -11.96
N GLN A 95 -2.60 0.89 -12.54
CA GLN A 95 -2.63 -0.54 -12.86
C GLN A 95 -2.71 -1.38 -11.58
N ALA A 96 -1.90 -1.08 -10.56
CA ALA A 96 -1.96 -1.78 -9.28
C ALA A 96 -3.33 -1.62 -8.60
N ILE A 97 -3.93 -0.43 -8.65
CA ILE A 97 -5.31 -0.21 -8.18
C ILE A 97 -6.31 -1.09 -8.94
N ALA A 98 -6.24 -1.13 -10.27
CA ALA A 98 -7.14 -1.95 -11.08
C ALA A 98 -7.01 -3.44 -10.77
N ASP A 99 -5.77 -3.93 -10.62
CA ASP A 99 -5.50 -5.32 -10.27
C ASP A 99 -6.03 -5.66 -8.86
N GLY A 100 -5.88 -4.74 -7.89
CA GLY A 100 -6.42 -4.90 -6.55
C GLY A 100 -7.95 -4.88 -6.50
N ILE A 101 -8.61 -3.96 -7.22
CA ILE A 101 -10.08 -3.89 -7.31
C ILE A 101 -10.65 -5.17 -7.92
N ALA A 102 -9.94 -5.78 -8.87
CA ALA A 102 -10.35 -7.02 -9.53
C ALA A 102 -10.36 -8.24 -8.59
N LEU A 103 -9.69 -8.18 -7.43
CA LEU A 103 -9.75 -9.23 -6.40
C LEU A 103 -11.11 -9.26 -5.69
N ASP A 104 -11.86 -8.16 -5.72
CA ASP A 104 -13.18 -8.01 -5.09
C ASP A 104 -13.19 -8.39 -3.59
N ASP A 105 -12.10 -8.07 -2.88
CA ASP A 105 -11.95 -8.33 -1.45
C ASP A 105 -12.37 -7.11 -0.59
N SER A 106 -12.13 -7.21 0.73
CA SER A 106 -12.52 -6.16 1.68
C SER A 106 -11.84 -4.81 1.43
N GLN A 107 -10.72 -4.76 0.69
CA GLN A 107 -10.01 -3.50 0.43
C GLN A 107 -10.50 -2.78 -0.83
N LYS A 108 -11.46 -3.35 -1.57
CA LYS A 108 -11.98 -2.74 -2.80
C LYS A 108 -12.45 -1.30 -2.61
N GLN A 109 -13.18 -1.00 -1.54
CA GLN A 109 -13.65 0.36 -1.27
C GLN A 109 -12.47 1.32 -1.07
N GLU A 110 -11.49 0.94 -0.25
CA GLU A 110 -10.28 1.77 -0.03
C GLU A 110 -9.51 1.98 -1.34
N LEU A 111 -9.37 0.94 -2.18
CA LEU A 111 -8.69 1.03 -3.47
C LEU A 111 -9.41 1.96 -4.45
N LEU A 112 -10.74 1.96 -4.46
CA LEU A 112 -11.54 2.92 -5.26
C LEU A 112 -11.30 4.35 -4.80
N PHE A 113 -11.21 4.58 -3.49
CA PHE A 113 -10.90 5.91 -2.96
C PHE A 113 -9.47 6.34 -3.33
N GLU A 114 -8.49 5.45 -3.20
CA GLU A 114 -7.11 5.72 -3.59
C GLU A 114 -6.98 6.01 -5.10
N GLU A 115 -7.83 5.41 -5.96
CA GLU A 115 -7.88 5.75 -7.38
C GLU A 115 -8.16 7.25 -7.60
N ILE A 116 -9.10 7.82 -6.84
CA ILE A 116 -9.44 9.25 -6.88
C ILE A 116 -8.23 10.09 -6.50
N VAL A 117 -7.59 9.76 -5.36
CA VAL A 117 -6.40 10.44 -4.85
C VAL A 117 -5.27 10.41 -5.88
N ILE A 118 -5.07 9.31 -6.60
CA ILE A 118 -4.04 9.20 -7.64
C ILE A 118 -4.32 10.16 -8.81
N TYR A 119 -5.58 10.31 -9.24
CA TYR A 119 -5.93 11.27 -10.28
C TYR A 119 -5.72 12.72 -9.83
N GLU A 120 -6.03 13.04 -8.57
CA GLU A 120 -5.73 14.36 -7.99
C GLU A 120 -4.22 14.64 -7.95
N GLN A 121 -3.41 13.68 -7.50
CA GLN A 121 -1.95 13.81 -7.47
C GLN A 121 -1.36 13.98 -8.88
N LYS A 122 -2.06 13.50 -9.91
CA LYS A 122 -1.72 13.68 -11.33
C LYS A 122 -2.25 14.99 -11.91
N LEU A 123 -3.03 15.77 -11.15
CA LEU A 123 -3.74 16.99 -11.57
C LEU A 123 -4.83 16.74 -12.64
N ASP A 124 -5.38 15.53 -12.69
CA ASP A 124 -6.51 15.17 -13.55
C ASP A 124 -7.81 15.25 -12.75
N PHE A 125 -8.18 16.49 -12.40
CA PHE A 125 -9.34 16.77 -11.54
C PHE A 125 -10.67 16.38 -12.19
N ASP A 126 -10.77 16.45 -13.52
CA ASP A 126 -11.95 15.99 -14.27
C ASP A 126 -12.22 14.50 -14.05
N THR A 127 -11.17 13.67 -14.08
CA THR A 127 -11.30 12.23 -13.85
C THR A 127 -11.50 11.92 -12.38
N ALA A 128 -10.77 12.61 -11.48
CA ALA A 128 -10.96 12.49 -10.05
C ALA A 128 -12.42 12.78 -9.65
N TYR A 129 -13.00 13.87 -10.15
CA TYR A 129 -14.40 14.25 -9.89
C TYR A 129 -15.39 13.16 -10.35
N LYS A 130 -15.25 12.67 -11.59
CA LYS A 130 -16.14 11.61 -12.12
C LYS A 130 -16.05 10.32 -11.30
N LYS A 131 -14.84 9.97 -10.87
CA LYS A 131 -14.59 8.80 -10.03
C LYS A 131 -15.17 8.99 -8.64
N CYS A 132 -14.98 10.15 -8.03
CA CYS A 132 -15.54 10.50 -6.73
C CYS A 132 -17.08 10.53 -6.74
N LEU A 133 -17.68 11.07 -7.79
CA LEU A 133 -19.13 11.04 -8.00
C LEU A 133 -19.67 9.60 -8.02
N THR A 134 -18.98 8.71 -8.75
CA THR A 134 -19.34 7.28 -8.81
C THR A 134 -19.12 6.59 -7.46
N TYR A 135 -18.04 6.92 -6.75
CA TYR A 135 -17.74 6.39 -5.42
C TYR A 135 -18.84 6.76 -4.41
N VAL A 136 -19.19 8.05 -4.30
CA VAL A 136 -20.22 8.54 -3.36
C VAL A 136 -21.59 7.94 -3.67
N ALA A 137 -21.90 7.68 -4.94
CA ALA A 137 -23.15 6.99 -5.32
C ALA A 137 -23.21 5.54 -4.80
N ASN A 138 -22.06 4.85 -4.69
CA ASN A 138 -21.95 3.48 -4.19
C ASN A 138 -21.76 3.39 -2.67
N TYR A 139 -21.14 4.41 -2.06
CA TYR A 139 -20.83 4.49 -0.63
C TYR A 139 -21.38 5.81 -0.04
N PRO A 140 -22.71 6.00 -0.02
CA PRO A 140 -23.33 7.27 0.38
C PRO A 140 -23.21 7.58 1.88
N GLU A 141 -22.68 6.66 2.69
CA GLU A 141 -22.37 6.86 4.11
C GLU A 141 -20.96 7.41 4.37
N ASP A 142 -20.09 7.44 3.36
CA ASP A 142 -18.74 7.96 3.47
C ASP A 142 -18.74 9.49 3.39
N GLU A 143 -18.86 10.13 4.56
CA GLU A 143 -18.86 11.60 4.67
C GLU A 143 -17.54 12.24 4.22
N THR A 144 -16.42 11.52 4.31
CA THR A 144 -15.12 12.02 3.85
C THR A 144 -15.14 12.16 2.33
N ALA A 145 -15.64 11.14 1.62
CA ALA A 145 -15.75 11.18 0.18
C ALA A 145 -16.76 12.22 -0.33
N LYS A 146 -17.82 12.52 0.42
CA LYS A 146 -18.74 13.63 0.08
C LYS A 146 -18.05 14.99 0.14
N GLN A 147 -17.27 15.23 1.19
CA GLN A 147 -16.48 16.46 1.32
C GLN A 147 -15.45 16.58 0.19
N GLU A 148 -14.82 15.45 -0.17
CA GLU A 148 -13.90 15.39 -1.30
C GLU A 148 -14.61 15.71 -2.63
N LEU A 149 -15.82 15.20 -2.85
CA LEU A 149 -16.61 15.51 -4.04
C LEU A 149 -16.94 17.00 -4.16
N GLU A 150 -17.34 17.64 -3.06
CA GLU A 150 -17.59 19.09 -3.01
C GLU A 150 -16.32 19.89 -3.31
N PHE A 151 -15.17 19.45 -2.79
CA PHE A 151 -13.88 20.07 -3.10
C PHE A 151 -13.56 19.97 -4.59
N LEU A 152 -13.67 18.77 -5.17
CA LEU A 152 -13.37 18.50 -6.58
C LEU A 152 -14.30 19.23 -7.55
N GLU A 153 -15.54 19.54 -7.16
CA GLU A 153 -16.47 20.35 -7.98
C GLU A 153 -15.95 21.77 -8.26
N THR A 154 -15.05 22.28 -7.41
CA THR A 154 -14.51 23.65 -7.49
C THR A 154 -13.14 23.76 -8.14
N ARG A 155 -12.56 22.65 -8.60
CA ARG A 155 -11.22 22.57 -9.21
C ARG A 155 -11.25 22.57 -10.73
#